data_AF-A0AAU4FZJ8-F1
#
_entry.id   AF-A0AAU4FZJ8-F1
#
_cell.length_a   1.000
_cell.length_b   1.000
_cell.length_c   1.000
_cell.angle_alpha   90.00
_cell.angle_beta   90.00
_cell.angle_gamma   90.00
#
_symmetry.space_group_name_H-M   'P 1'
#
loop_
_entity.id
_entity.type
_entity.pdbx_description
1 polymer ?
#
loop_
_entity_poly.entity_id
_entity_poly.type
_entity_poly.pdbx_seq_one_letter_code
_entity_poly.pdbx_strand_id
1 'polypeptide(L)'
;MSDTETTAQENPHAAPVRKAARAMTRASLLVTPPAVLVCIVLFSVLNGLHGFLGSLVGGVLALLASLSTLGMMRFSAGQDPMFVMVIALGGYVIKVIVLFGALTLLKGVTVLHPMSLGITMIVAILVAAAVEFAAFRRTNLPAIVITEGK
;
A
#
# COMPACT_ATOMS: atom_id res chain seq x y z
N MET A 1 1.56 -22.99 43.69
CA MET A 1 0.47 -22.20 43.07
C MET A 1 0.92 -20.76 43.12
N SER A 2 1.48 -20.27 42.02
CA SER A 2 1.80 -18.86 41.84
C SER A 2 1.40 -18.56 40.40
N ASP A 3 0.29 -17.86 40.27
CA ASP A 3 -0.36 -17.52 39.02
C ASP A 3 0.52 -16.55 38.24
N THR A 4 1.32 -17.09 37.32
CA THR A 4 1.91 -16.33 36.23
C THR A 4 0.81 -16.05 35.21
N GLU A 5 -0.17 -15.22 35.60
CA GLU A 5 -1.02 -14.54 34.64
C GLU A 5 -0.15 -13.50 33.94
N THR A 6 0.53 -13.94 32.89
CA THR A 6 1.01 -13.07 31.81
C THR A 6 -0.24 -12.45 31.19
N THR A 7 -0.81 -11.43 31.83
CA THR A 7 -1.76 -10.52 31.21
C THR A 7 -0.99 -9.88 30.06
N ALA A 8 -1.24 -10.40 28.86
CA ALA A 8 -0.78 -9.84 27.61
C ALA A 8 -1.11 -8.36 27.63
N GLN A 9 -0.08 -7.55 27.85
CA GLN A 9 -0.19 -6.11 27.96
C GLN A 9 -0.76 -5.61 26.63
N GLU A 10 -2.05 -5.30 26.59
CA GLU A 10 -2.72 -4.78 25.41
C GLU A 10 -2.14 -3.40 25.12
N ASN A 11 -1.19 -3.35 24.18
CA ASN A 11 -0.46 -2.13 23.83
C ASN A 11 -1.45 -0.97 23.56
N PRO A 12 -1.52 0.07 24.43
CA PRO A 12 -2.49 1.16 24.30
C PRO A 12 -2.34 1.96 22.99
N HIS A 13 -1.18 1.84 22.32
CA HIS A 13 -0.88 2.42 21.02
C HIS A 13 -1.38 1.61 19.82
N ALA A 14 -1.75 0.33 19.99
CA ALA A 14 -2.11 -0.54 18.87
C ALA A 14 -3.49 -0.23 18.29
N ALA A 15 -4.48 0.10 19.13
CA ALA A 15 -5.85 0.39 18.70
C ALA A 15 -5.98 1.63 17.78
N PRO A 16 -5.42 2.81 18.11
CA PRO A 16 -5.49 3.98 17.23
C PRO A 16 -4.72 3.78 15.93
N VAL A 17 -3.54 3.12 15.96
CA VAL A 17 -2.75 2.81 14.77
C VAL A 17 -3.51 1.86 13.83
N ARG A 18 -4.16 0.82 14.36
CA ARG A 18 -5.02 -0.10 13.57
C ARG A 18 -6.18 0.63 12.89
N LYS A 19 -6.78 1.62 13.58
CA LYS A 19 -7.89 2.42 13.03
C LYS A 19 -7.41 3.31 11.87
N ALA A 20 -6.28 4.02 12.04
CA ALA A 20 -5.71 4.82 10.96
C ALA A 20 -5.27 3.96 9.78
N ALA A 21 -4.57 2.87 10.05
CA ALA A 21 -4.16 1.89 9.05
C ALA A 21 -5.33 1.42 8.18
N ARG A 22 -6.42 0.96 8.82
CA ARG A 22 -7.61 0.47 8.11
C ARG A 22 -8.29 1.55 7.28
N ALA A 23 -8.34 2.79 7.77
CA ALA A 23 -8.92 3.91 7.04
C ALA A 23 -8.09 4.28 5.80
N MET A 24 -6.76 4.31 5.94
CA MET A 24 -5.83 4.57 4.83
C MET A 24 -5.93 3.51 3.74
N THR A 25 -5.88 2.24 4.10
CA THR A 25 -5.94 1.15 3.11
C THR A 25 -7.29 1.12 2.40
N ARG A 26 -8.39 1.34 3.12
CA ARG A 26 -9.72 1.35 2.51
C ARG A 26 -9.88 2.50 1.52
N ALA A 27 -9.36 3.68 1.83
CA ALA A 27 -9.37 4.81 0.91
C ALA A 27 -8.53 4.52 -0.34
N SER A 28 -7.32 3.99 -0.15
CA SER A 28 -6.42 3.60 -1.25
C SER A 28 -7.06 2.56 -2.17
N LEU A 29 -7.71 1.54 -1.61
CA LEU A 29 -8.38 0.48 -2.38
C LEU A 29 -9.61 0.97 -3.15
N LEU A 30 -10.27 2.05 -2.70
CA LEU A 30 -11.42 2.64 -3.39
C LEU A 30 -11.00 3.56 -4.53
N VAL A 31 -9.90 4.30 -4.38
CA VAL A 31 -9.49 5.35 -5.33
C VAL A 31 -8.46 4.86 -6.36
N THR A 32 -7.63 3.89 -6.01
CA THR A 32 -6.58 3.40 -6.93
C THR A 32 -7.14 2.65 -8.15
N PRO A 33 -8.14 1.75 -8.02
CA PRO A 33 -8.70 1.05 -9.18
C PRO A 33 -9.29 1.98 -10.27
N PRO A 34 -10.10 3.01 -9.97
CA PRO A 34 -10.60 3.90 -11.00
C PRO A 34 -9.48 4.70 -11.68
N ALA A 35 -8.42 5.10 -10.95
CA ALA A 35 -7.25 5.75 -11.56
C ALA A 35 -6.53 4.82 -12.55
N VAL A 36 -6.35 3.54 -12.19
CA VAL A 36 -5.79 2.52 -13.09
C VAL A 36 -6.67 2.32 -14.32
N LEU A 37 -8.00 2.28 -14.15
CA LEU A 37 -8.94 2.16 -15.27
C LEU A 37 -8.83 3.32 -16.24
N VAL A 38 -8.69 4.56 -15.74
CA VAL A 38 -8.47 5.74 -16.60
C VAL A 38 -7.18 5.59 -17.42
N CYS A 39 -6.09 5.13 -16.81
CA CYS A 39 -4.85 4.85 -17.53
C CYS A 39 -5.03 3.75 -18.59
N ILE A 40 -5.75 2.67 -18.27
CA ILE A 40 -6.04 1.60 -19.21
C ILE A 40 -6.80 2.13 -20.42
N VAL A 41 -7.88 2.88 -20.22
CA VAL A 41 -8.67 3.45 -21.31
C VAL A 41 -7.81 4.40 -22.15
N LEU A 42 -7.07 5.30 -21.51
CA LEU A 42 -6.21 6.27 -22.19
C LEU A 42 -5.14 5.57 -23.06
N PHE A 43 -4.40 4.60 -22.51
CA PHE A 43 -3.35 3.92 -23.26
C PHE A 43 -3.89 2.93 -24.29
N SER A 44 -5.09 2.38 -24.08
CA SER A 44 -5.78 1.57 -25.09
C SER A 44 -6.17 2.40 -26.32
N VAL A 45 -6.62 3.65 -26.12
CA VAL A 45 -6.95 4.56 -27.22
C VAL A 45 -5.68 5.04 -27.93
N LEU A 46 -4.61 5.36 -27.18
CA LEU A 46 -3.38 5.92 -27.76
C LEU A 46 -2.47 4.90 -28.45
N ASN A 47 -2.37 3.69 -27.92
CA ASN A 47 -1.39 2.68 -28.38
C ASN A 47 -2.05 1.31 -28.71
N GLY A 48 -3.39 1.27 -28.77
CA GLY A 48 -4.14 0.06 -29.10
C GLY A 48 -3.91 -1.08 -28.09
N LEU A 49 -3.84 -2.31 -28.62
CA LEU A 49 -3.71 -3.54 -27.82
C LEU A 49 -2.42 -3.57 -26.96
N HIS A 50 -1.31 -3.06 -27.49
CA HIS A 50 -0.02 -3.02 -26.76
C HIS A 50 -0.07 -2.03 -25.59
N GLY A 51 -0.79 -0.92 -25.76
CA GLY A 51 -1.09 0.04 -24.70
C GLY A 51 -1.96 -0.55 -23.61
N PHE A 52 -3.02 -1.27 -24.00
CA PHE A 52 -3.91 -2.00 -23.09
C PHE A 52 -3.13 -3.01 -22.25
N LEU A 53 -2.33 -3.88 -22.87
CA LEU A 53 -1.59 -4.93 -22.14
C LEU A 53 -0.55 -4.33 -21.20
N GLY A 54 0.19 -3.30 -21.63
CA GLY A 54 1.16 -2.61 -20.77
C GLY A 54 0.51 -1.95 -19.55
N SER A 55 -0.60 -1.23 -19.76
CA SER A 55 -1.32 -0.55 -18.68
C SER A 55 -2.05 -1.53 -17.75
N LEU A 56 -2.58 -2.64 -18.27
CA LEU A 56 -3.19 -3.69 -17.48
C LEU A 56 -2.16 -4.32 -16.53
N VAL A 57 -0.99 -4.72 -17.05
CA VAL A 57 0.06 -5.34 -16.25
C VAL A 57 0.62 -4.35 -15.22
N GLY A 58 0.90 -3.11 -15.62
CA GLY A 58 1.33 -2.06 -14.70
C GLY A 58 0.31 -1.77 -13.59
N GLY A 59 -0.98 -1.75 -13.96
CA GLY A 59 -2.10 -1.60 -13.03
C GLY A 59 -2.20 -2.75 -12.03
N VAL A 60 -2.13 -3.99 -12.49
CA VAL A 60 -2.14 -5.19 -11.64
C VAL A 60 -0.97 -5.17 -10.65
N LEU A 61 0.24 -4.85 -11.10
CA LEU A 61 1.41 -4.73 -10.23
C LEU A 61 1.22 -3.66 -9.17
N ALA A 62 0.69 -2.48 -9.53
CA ALA A 62 0.43 -1.42 -8.58
C ALA A 62 -0.66 -1.78 -7.55
N LEU A 63 -1.69 -2.51 -7.99
CA LEU A 63 -2.75 -3.01 -7.10
C LEU A 63 -2.20 -4.07 -6.15
N LEU A 64 -1.43 -5.06 -6.63
CA LEU A 64 -0.76 -6.05 -5.79
C LEU A 64 0.16 -5.39 -4.76
N ALA A 65 0.89 -4.37 -5.18
CA ALA A 65 1.76 -3.59 -4.32
C ALA A 65 0.96 -2.82 -3.24
N SER A 66 -0.25 -2.37 -3.53
CA SER A 66 -1.16 -1.74 -2.57
C SER A 66 -1.84 -2.76 -1.64
N LEU A 67 -2.17 -3.95 -2.13
CA LEU A 67 -2.66 -5.07 -1.32
C LEU A 67 -1.60 -5.57 -0.34
N SER A 68 -0.32 -5.57 -0.75
CA SER A 68 0.79 -5.90 0.15
C SER A 68 0.79 -5.03 1.41
N THR A 69 0.47 -3.73 1.28
CA THR A 69 0.31 -2.82 2.43
C THR A 69 -0.74 -3.33 3.43
N LEU A 70 -1.85 -3.92 2.96
CA LEU A 70 -2.87 -4.51 3.84
C LEU A 70 -2.32 -5.71 4.63
N GLY A 71 -1.56 -6.58 3.96
CA GLY A 71 -0.93 -7.75 4.57
C GLY A 71 0.07 -7.34 5.65
N MET A 72 0.90 -6.34 5.36
CA MET A 72 1.88 -5.81 6.31
C MET A 72 1.20 -5.17 7.51
N MET A 73 0.10 -4.43 7.31
CA MET A 73 -0.67 -3.85 8.40
C MET A 73 -1.33 -4.91 9.29
N ARG A 74 -1.85 -6.01 8.72
CA ARG A 74 -2.40 -7.14 9.49
C ARG A 74 -1.32 -7.82 10.33
N PHE A 75 -0.14 -8.01 9.76
CA PHE A 75 0.99 -8.64 10.43
C PHE A 75 1.57 -7.77 11.55
N SER A 76 1.68 -6.46 11.30
CA SER A 76 2.31 -5.51 12.22
C SER A 76 1.42 -5.07 13.40
N ALA A 77 0.14 -5.42 13.39
CA ALA A 77 -0.86 -4.84 14.28
C ALA A 77 -0.66 -5.16 15.78
N GLY A 78 0.09 -6.22 16.09
CA GLY A 78 0.38 -6.67 17.46
C GLY A 78 1.87 -6.73 17.79
N GLN A 79 2.71 -6.01 17.04
CA GLN A 79 4.16 -6.03 17.20
C GLN A 79 4.64 -4.75 17.90
N ASP A 80 5.83 -4.81 18.50
CA ASP A 80 6.47 -3.65 19.13
C ASP A 80 6.64 -2.48 18.14
N PRO A 81 6.55 -1.22 18.59
CA PRO A 81 6.65 -0.03 17.72
C PRO A 81 7.89 -0.02 16.82
N MET A 82 9.02 -0.53 17.31
CA MET A 82 10.26 -0.67 16.54
C MET A 82 10.09 -1.65 15.37
N PHE A 83 9.43 -2.79 15.58
CA PHE A 83 9.11 -3.74 14.52
C PHE A 83 8.13 -3.16 13.51
N VAL A 84 7.13 -2.39 13.96
CA VAL A 84 6.19 -1.69 13.06
C VAL A 84 6.93 -0.77 12.09
N MET A 85 7.92 -0.02 12.59
CA MET A 85 8.72 0.88 11.76
C MET A 85 9.57 0.11 10.73
N VAL A 86 10.22 -0.97 11.15
CA VAL A 86 11.03 -1.83 10.27
C VAL A 86 10.15 -2.47 9.19
N ILE A 87 8.98 -2.97 9.57
CA ILE A 87 8.01 -3.54 8.63
C ILE A 87 7.57 -2.46 7.63
N ALA A 88 7.16 -1.27 8.10
CA ALA A 88 6.71 -0.20 7.21
C ALA A 88 7.80 0.24 6.21
N LEU A 89 9.02 0.49 6.68
CA LEU A 89 10.13 0.93 5.82
C LEU A 89 10.61 -0.19 4.90
N GLY A 90 10.79 -1.39 5.44
CA GLY A 90 11.20 -2.58 4.68
C GLY A 90 10.19 -2.94 3.61
N GLY A 91 8.89 -2.81 3.91
CA GLY A 91 7.81 -3.01 2.95
C GLY A 91 7.86 -2.04 1.79
N TYR A 92 8.13 -0.77 2.07
CA TYR A 92 8.28 0.24 1.02
C TYR A 92 9.49 -0.05 0.13
N VAL A 93 10.64 -0.40 0.72
CA VAL A 93 11.84 -0.77 -0.04
C VAL A 93 11.61 -1.99 -0.91
N ILE A 94 11.05 -3.06 -0.35
CA ILE A 94 10.70 -4.28 -1.09
C ILE A 94 9.74 -3.95 -2.23
N LYS A 95 8.72 -3.13 -1.97
CA LYS A 95 7.75 -2.68 -2.98
C LYS A 95 8.44 -1.96 -4.13
N VAL A 96 9.32 -1.00 -3.86
CA VAL A 96 10.08 -0.29 -4.90
C VAL A 96 10.95 -1.25 -5.71
N ILE A 97 11.67 -2.16 -5.05
CA ILE A 97 12.54 -3.14 -5.72
C ILE A 97 11.71 -4.06 -6.63
N VAL A 98 10.58 -4.59 -6.13
CA VAL A 98 9.69 -5.46 -6.90
C VAL A 98 9.16 -4.74 -8.14
N LEU A 99 8.72 -3.50 -7.99
CA LEU A 99 8.17 -2.73 -9.09
C LEU A 99 9.25 -2.38 -10.12
N PHE A 100 10.43 -1.93 -9.67
CA PHE A 100 11.54 -1.63 -10.57
C PHE A 100 12.09 -2.89 -11.26
N GLY A 101 12.14 -4.01 -10.53
CA GLY A 101 12.47 -5.33 -11.08
C GLY A 101 11.47 -5.76 -12.14
N ALA A 102 10.17 -5.57 -11.92
CA ALA A 102 9.13 -5.84 -12.91
C ALA A 102 9.29 -4.95 -14.16
N LEU A 103 9.56 -3.65 -14.00
CA LEU A 103 9.86 -2.76 -15.14
C LEU A 103 11.05 -3.27 -15.96
N THR A 104 12.12 -3.67 -15.28
CA THR A 104 13.36 -4.14 -15.92
C THR A 104 13.14 -5.46 -16.66
N LEU A 105 12.38 -6.38 -16.06
CA LEU A 105 12.10 -7.69 -16.63
C LEU A 105 11.13 -7.61 -17.82
N LEU A 106 10.13 -6.72 -17.74
CA LEU A 106 9.10 -6.58 -18.78
C LEU A 106 9.53 -5.64 -19.93
N LYS A 107 10.63 -4.89 -19.80
CA LYS A 107 11.12 -3.98 -20.84
C LYS A 107 11.39 -4.66 -22.19
N GLY A 108 11.74 -5.94 -22.18
CA GLY A 108 12.07 -6.72 -23.38
C GLY A 108 10.86 -7.36 -24.10
N VAL A 109 9.66 -7.24 -23.55
CA VAL A 109 8.46 -7.90 -24.09
C VAL A 109 7.85 -7.01 -25.17
N THR A 110 7.98 -7.39 -26.45
CA THR A 110 7.49 -6.63 -27.61
C THR A 110 5.97 -6.41 -27.60
N VAL A 111 5.23 -7.29 -26.91
CA VAL A 111 3.78 -7.22 -26.75
C VAL A 111 3.36 -6.10 -25.76
N LEU A 112 4.26 -5.69 -24.86
CA LEU A 112 3.99 -4.68 -23.85
C LEU A 112 4.62 -3.35 -24.26
N HIS A 113 3.79 -2.31 -24.40
CA HIS A 113 4.31 -0.98 -24.68
C HIS A 113 5.01 -0.41 -23.42
N PRO A 114 6.34 -0.17 -23.44
CA PRO A 114 7.09 0.12 -22.21
C PRO A 114 6.63 1.41 -21.51
N MET A 115 6.25 2.42 -22.30
CA MET A 115 5.79 3.70 -21.75
C MET A 115 4.42 3.58 -21.09
N SER A 116 3.49 2.78 -21.62
CA SER A 116 2.17 2.64 -20.99
C SER A 116 2.27 1.89 -19.68
N LEU A 117 3.12 0.85 -19.63
CA LEU A 117 3.42 0.10 -18.42
C LEU A 117 4.07 0.98 -17.36
N GLY A 118 5.14 1.70 -17.72
CA GLY A 118 5.88 2.57 -16.78
C GLY A 118 5.02 3.72 -16.26
N ILE A 119 4.31 4.43 -17.14
CA ILE A 119 3.46 5.56 -16.74
C ILE A 119 2.31 5.08 -15.86
N THR A 120 1.62 3.99 -16.23
CA THR A 120 0.50 3.47 -15.42
C THR A 120 0.96 3.07 -14.02
N MET A 121 2.14 2.44 -13.92
CA MET A 121 2.74 2.12 -12.61
C MET A 121 2.99 3.38 -11.78
N ILE A 122 3.67 4.38 -12.34
CA ILE A 122 4.00 5.61 -11.64
C ILE A 122 2.73 6.33 -11.17
N VAL A 123 1.75 6.51 -12.07
CA VAL A 123 0.48 7.18 -11.75
C VAL A 123 -0.26 6.42 -10.65
N ALA A 124 -0.38 5.09 -10.76
CA ALA A 124 -1.09 4.30 -9.77
C ALA A 124 -0.43 4.36 -8.38
N ILE A 125 0.91 4.31 -8.31
CA ILE A 125 1.66 4.43 -7.05
C ILE A 125 1.49 5.82 -6.44
N LEU A 126 1.61 6.88 -7.25
CA LEU A 126 1.49 8.26 -6.77
C LEU A 126 0.07 8.55 -6.27
N VAL A 127 -0.96 8.08 -6.99
CA VAL A 127 -2.36 8.21 -6.56
C VAL A 127 -2.58 7.43 -5.26
N ALA A 128 -2.14 6.17 -5.19
CA ALA A 128 -2.26 5.37 -3.97
C ALA A 128 -1.58 6.06 -2.77
N ALA A 129 -0.34 6.51 -2.94
CA ALA A 129 0.41 7.20 -1.90
C ALA A 129 -0.24 8.52 -1.47
N ALA A 130 -0.73 9.32 -2.43
CA ALA A 130 -1.41 10.58 -2.14
C ALA A 130 -2.72 10.34 -1.36
N VAL A 131 -3.47 9.31 -1.73
CA VAL A 131 -4.71 8.90 -1.05
C VAL A 131 -4.42 8.39 0.36
N GLU A 132 -3.40 7.55 0.52
CA GLU A 132 -2.95 7.06 1.82
C GLU A 132 -2.54 8.23 2.73
N PHE A 133 -1.73 9.15 2.22
CA PHE A 133 -1.32 10.34 2.95
C PHE A 133 -2.50 11.25 3.33
N ALA A 134 -3.44 11.47 2.39
CA ALA A 134 -4.63 12.26 2.65
C ALA A 134 -5.54 11.59 3.71
N ALA A 135 -5.69 10.27 3.66
CA ALA A 135 -6.46 9.52 4.64
C ALA A 135 -5.81 9.55 6.03
N PHE A 136 -4.47 9.43 6.10
CA PHE A 136 -3.72 9.55 7.34
C PHE A 136 -3.93 10.92 8.01
N ARG A 137 -3.85 11.99 7.21
CA ARG A 137 -4.11 13.35 7.70
C ARG A 137 -5.52 13.53 8.23
N ARG A 138 -6.52 12.85 7.66
CA ARG A 138 -7.92 12.92 8.10
C ARG A 138 -8.19 12.14 9.39
N THR A 139 -7.33 11.19 9.76
CA THR A 139 -7.60 10.31 10.92
C THR A 139 -7.36 10.94 12.29
N ASN A 140 -6.87 12.19 12.39
CA ASN A 140 -6.73 12.97 13.63
C ASN A 140 -6.43 12.08 14.85
N LEU A 141 -5.29 11.39 14.84
CA LEU A 141 -4.94 10.46 15.90
C LEU A 141 -4.75 11.25 17.20
N PRO A 142 -5.49 10.94 18.29
CA PRO A 142 -5.26 11.59 19.57
C PRO A 142 -3.86 11.21 20.05
N ALA A 143 -2.98 12.22 20.15
CA ALA A 143 -1.58 12.03 20.55
C ALA A 143 -1.43 11.64 22.03
N ILE A 144 -2.48 11.81 22.83
CA ILE A 144 -2.50 11.48 24.26
C ILE A 144 -3.42 10.28 24.46
N VAL A 145 -2.81 9.14 24.81
CA VAL A 145 -3.55 8.02 25.39
C VAL A 145 -3.57 8.27 26.89
N ILE A 146 -4.72 8.64 27.44
CA ILE A 146 -4.88 8.71 28.89
C ILE A 146 -4.97 7.27 29.39
N THR A 147 -3.84 6.74 29.86
CA THR A 147 -3.86 5.57 30.74
C THR A 147 -4.40 6.06 32.08
N GLU A 148 -5.64 5.71 32.40
CA GLU A 148 -6.09 5.79 33.80
C GLU A 148 -5.22 4.82 34.59
N GLY A 149 -4.25 5.37 35.32
CA GLY A 149 -3.36 4.62 36.17
C GLY A 149 -4.16 3.90 37.25
N LYS A 150 -3.83 2.62 37.45
CA LYS A 150 -4.08 1.92 38.70
C LYS A 150 -2.75 1.56 39.31
#